data_AF-A0A1C5DKV2-F1
#
_entry.id   AF-A0A1C5DKV2-F1
#
_cell.length_a   1.000
_cell.length_b   1.000
_cell.length_c   1.000
_cell.angle_alpha   90.00
_cell.angle_beta   90.00
_cell.angle_gamma   90.00
#
_symmetry.space_group_name_H-M   'P 1'
#
loop_
_entity.id
_entity.type
_entity.pdbx_description
1 polymer ?
#
loop_
_entity_poly.entity_id
_entity_poly.type
_entity_poly.pdbx_seq_one_letter_code
_entity_poly.pdbx_strand_id
1 'polypeptide(L)'
;MKRGACLINTVRARIVDRDAVDRALRSGQLAGYAGDVWYLQPAPDDHPWRTMPHHGMAPHISGSSLSAQARYTAGTREILESWPAGRPIRDEYLIVDGGAQAGTGPHSYSVSG
;
A
#
# COMPACT_ATOMS: atom_id res chain seq x y z
N MET A 1 -9.82 -19.26 5.43
CA MET A 1 -8.55 -19.44 6.17
C MET A 1 -8.78 -20.45 7.31
N LYS A 2 -7.72 -21.08 7.86
CA LYS A 2 -7.87 -21.88 9.09
C LYS A 2 -8.36 -20.98 10.23
N ARG A 3 -9.17 -21.53 11.14
CA ARG A 3 -9.60 -20.82 12.35
C ARG A 3 -8.37 -20.47 13.20
N GLY A 4 -8.30 -19.24 13.71
CA GLY A 4 -7.14 -18.76 14.48
C GLY A 4 -5.91 -18.41 13.63
N ALA A 5 -6.06 -18.21 12.32
CA ALA A 5 -4.94 -17.76 11.49
C ALA A 5 -4.60 -16.27 11.72
N CYS A 6 -3.36 -15.86 11.45
CA CYS A 6 -2.97 -14.46 11.42
C CYS A 6 -2.91 -13.95 9.97
N LEU A 7 -3.28 -12.68 9.76
CA LEU A 7 -3.19 -12.01 8.47
C LEU A 7 -2.37 -10.72 8.61
N ILE A 8 -1.41 -10.50 7.71
CA ILE A 8 -0.60 -9.29 7.68
C ILE A 8 -0.76 -8.62 6.32
N ASN A 9 -1.05 -7.31 6.30
CA ASN A 9 -1.20 -6.54 5.07
C ASN A 9 -0.41 -5.22 5.16
N THR A 10 0.68 -5.13 4.41
CA THR A 10 1.47 -3.91 4.19
C THR A 10 1.47 -3.50 2.71
N VAL A 11 0.48 -3.97 1.94
CA VAL A 11 0.36 -3.70 0.50
C VAL A 11 -0.57 -2.53 0.26
N ARG A 12 -1.89 -2.73 0.32
CA ARG A 12 -2.95 -1.70 0.25
C ARG A 12 -4.17 -2.18 1.01
N ALA A 13 -4.84 -1.29 1.75
CA ALA A 13 -5.98 -1.68 2.58
C ALA A 13 -7.18 -2.19 1.77
N ARG A 14 -7.41 -1.66 0.57
CA ARG A 14 -8.53 -2.06 -0.30
C ARG A 14 -8.47 -3.51 -0.80
N ILE A 15 -7.36 -4.23 -0.58
CA ILE A 15 -7.25 -5.65 -0.91
C ILE A 15 -8.11 -6.51 0.04
N VAL A 16 -8.42 -6.00 1.24
CA VAL A 16 -9.30 -6.67 2.20
C VAL A 16 -10.57 -5.85 2.41
N ASP A 17 -11.66 -6.54 2.73
CA ASP A 17 -12.89 -5.89 3.19
C ASP A 17 -12.74 -5.44 4.65
N ARG A 18 -12.96 -4.15 4.90
CA ARG A 18 -12.76 -3.50 6.20
C ARG A 18 -13.53 -4.20 7.32
N ASP A 19 -14.82 -4.44 7.10
CA ASP A 19 -15.71 -4.92 8.14
C ASP A 19 -15.61 -6.44 8.31
N ALA A 20 -15.25 -7.16 7.24
CA ALA A 20 -14.98 -8.59 7.32
C ALA A 20 -13.76 -8.89 8.20
N VAL A 21 -12.71 -8.05 8.17
CA VAL A 21 -11.55 -8.21 9.06
C VAL A 21 -11.94 -8.06 10.53
N ASP A 22 -12.69 -7.00 10.88
CA ASP A 22 -13.17 -6.80 12.26
C ASP A 22 -14.04 -7.98 12.74
N ARG A 23 -15.01 -8.41 11.91
CA ARG A 23 -15.83 -9.60 12.21
C ARG A 23 -14.99 -10.88 12.35
N ALA A 24 -13.96 -11.06 11.52
CA ALA A 24 -13.12 -12.25 11.58
C ALA A 24 -12.29 -12.32 12.86
N LEU A 25 -11.82 -11.18 13.37
CA LEU A 25 -11.11 -11.10 14.64
C LEU A 25 -12.04 -11.34 15.82
N ARG A 26 -13.21 -10.69 15.83
CA ARG A 26 -14.22 -10.87 16.90
C ARG A 26 -14.74 -12.30 16.99
N SER A 27 -14.90 -12.99 15.85
CA SER A 27 -15.35 -14.40 15.81
C SER A 27 -14.25 -15.43 16.08
N GLY A 28 -12.98 -15.02 16.17
CA GLY A 28 -11.83 -15.91 16.28
C GLY A 28 -11.48 -16.66 15.00
N GLN A 29 -12.09 -16.30 13.86
CA GLN A 29 -11.67 -16.82 12.56
C GLN A 29 -10.22 -16.40 12.25
N LEU A 30 -9.87 -15.15 12.60
CA LEU A 30 -8.49 -14.69 12.69
C LEU A 30 -8.07 -14.57 14.16
N ALA A 31 -6.86 -15.02 14.46
CA ALA A 31 -6.23 -14.77 15.76
C ALA A 31 -5.57 -13.39 15.82
N GLY A 32 -5.26 -12.78 14.68
CA GLY A 32 -4.70 -11.44 14.62
C GLY A 32 -4.66 -10.85 13.21
N TYR A 33 -4.67 -9.52 13.16
CA TYR A 33 -4.49 -8.74 11.94
C TYR A 33 -3.49 -7.62 12.18
N ALA A 34 -2.49 -7.49 11.32
CA ALA A 34 -1.48 -6.43 11.43
C ALA A 34 -1.21 -5.79 10.07
N GLY A 35 -0.74 -4.55 10.10
CA GLY A 35 -0.48 -3.80 8.87
C GLY A 35 -0.30 -2.32 9.14
N ASP A 36 0.11 -1.60 8.10
CA ASP A 36 0.30 -0.15 8.15
C ASP A 36 -0.54 0.60 7.11
N VAL A 37 -1.29 -0.12 6.27
CA VAL A 37 -2.11 0.48 5.21
C VAL A 37 -3.56 0.65 5.63
N TRP A 38 -4.16 1.78 5.23
CA TRP A 38 -5.54 2.15 5.54
C TRP A 38 -6.30 2.60 4.30
N TYR A 39 -7.63 2.63 4.37
CA TYR A 39 -8.49 3.23 3.34
C TYR A 39 -9.69 3.92 3.99
N LEU A 40 -9.92 5.22 3.85
CA LEU A 40 -9.09 6.27 3.22
C LEU A 40 -7.76 6.52 3.97
N GLN A 41 -6.90 7.39 3.41
CA GLN A 41 -5.67 7.86 4.08
C GLN A 41 -5.62 9.39 4.11
N PRO A 42 -5.54 10.05 5.28
CA PRO A 42 -5.44 9.44 6.62
C PRO A 42 -6.71 8.68 7.02
N ALA A 43 -6.56 7.65 7.85
CA ALA A 43 -7.69 6.89 8.35
C ALA A 43 -8.53 7.77 9.29
N PRO A 44 -9.86 7.82 9.14
CA PRO A 44 -10.74 8.48 10.11
C PRO A 44 -10.47 8.05 11.55
N ASP A 45 -10.70 8.93 12.50
CA ASP A 45 -10.43 8.66 13.93
C ASP A 45 -11.30 7.53 14.49
N ASP A 46 -12.48 7.33 13.92
CA ASP A 46 -13.44 6.26 14.26
C ASP A 46 -13.25 4.98 13.42
N HIS A 47 -12.17 4.87 12.65
CA HIS A 47 -11.93 3.71 11.80
C HIS A 47 -11.84 2.41 12.64
N PRO A 48 -12.61 1.36 12.34
CA PRO A 48 -12.77 0.19 13.21
C PRO A 48 -11.46 -0.56 13.50
N TRP A 49 -10.52 -0.56 12.55
CA TRP A 49 -9.20 -1.18 12.75
C TRP A 49 -8.31 -0.50 13.81
N ARG A 50 -8.71 0.68 14.32
CA ARG A 50 -8.03 1.33 15.44
C ARG A 50 -8.34 0.68 16.79
N THR A 51 -9.46 -0.05 16.90
CA THR A 51 -9.96 -0.59 18.19
C THR A 51 -10.43 -2.04 18.10
N MET A 52 -10.40 -2.68 16.94
CA MET A 52 -10.74 -4.10 16.79
C MET A 52 -9.79 -5.01 17.61
N PRO A 53 -10.26 -6.14 18.14
CA PRO A 53 -9.43 -6.99 19.00
C PRO A 53 -8.24 -7.61 18.24
N HIS A 54 -7.14 -7.87 18.95
CA HIS A 54 -5.94 -8.55 18.43
C HIS A 54 -5.34 -7.90 17.16
N HIS A 55 -5.43 -6.57 17.06
CA HIS A 55 -4.82 -5.82 15.98
C HIS A 55 -3.39 -5.38 16.31
N GLY A 56 -2.54 -5.33 15.29
CA GLY A 56 -1.18 -4.78 15.33
C GLY A 56 -1.02 -3.69 14.27
N MET A 57 -1.87 -2.68 14.32
CA MET A 57 -1.90 -1.63 13.29
C MET A 57 -0.94 -0.48 13.62
N ALA A 58 -0.24 0.00 12.61
CA ALA A 58 0.49 1.27 12.62
C ALA A 58 -0.10 2.23 11.59
N PRO A 59 0.14 3.55 11.67
CA PRO A 59 -0.05 4.45 10.52
C PRO A 59 0.84 4.00 9.34
N HIS A 60 0.58 4.49 8.13
CA HIS A 60 1.31 4.08 6.92
C HIS A 60 2.75 4.59 6.92
N ILE A 61 3.67 3.79 7.47
CA ILE A 61 5.04 4.22 7.79
C ILE A 61 6.13 3.29 7.23
N SER A 62 5.82 2.05 6.82
CA SER A 62 6.84 1.07 6.42
C SER A 62 7.70 1.57 5.26
N GLY A 63 7.07 2.19 4.25
CA GLY A 63 7.74 2.80 3.10
C GLY A 63 8.41 4.14 3.37
N SER A 64 8.24 4.72 4.56
CA SER A 64 8.68 6.09 4.90
C SER A 64 9.66 6.16 6.09
N SER A 65 10.35 5.05 6.38
CA SER A 65 11.53 5.07 7.28
C SER A 65 12.63 5.99 6.72
N LEU A 66 13.45 6.61 7.59
CA LEU A 66 14.49 7.56 7.15
C LEU A 66 15.42 7.00 6.06
N SER A 67 15.73 5.70 6.13
CA SER A 67 16.54 5.02 5.12
C SER A 67 15.82 4.89 3.77
N ALA A 68 14.51 4.65 3.77
CA ALA A 68 13.70 4.64 2.55
C ALA A 68 13.54 6.06 1.98
N GLN A 69 13.37 7.08 2.82
CA GLN A 69 13.26 8.48 2.41
C GLN A 69 14.46 8.93 1.58
N ALA A 70 15.68 8.56 2.00
CA ALA A 70 16.89 8.89 1.24
C ALA A 70 16.84 8.35 -0.21
N ARG A 71 16.36 7.12 -0.40
CA ARG A 71 16.31 6.47 -1.71
C ARG A 71 15.18 7.02 -2.59
N TYR A 72 13.96 7.09 -2.08
CA TYR A 72 12.85 7.58 -2.93
C TYR A 72 13.01 9.08 -3.22
N THR A 73 13.60 9.88 -2.32
CA THR A 73 13.89 11.30 -2.59
C THR A 73 14.91 11.45 -3.71
N ALA A 74 15.98 10.64 -3.71
CA ALA A 74 16.95 10.62 -4.80
C ALA A 74 16.31 10.19 -6.13
N GLY A 75 15.45 9.16 -6.12
CA GLY A 75 14.72 8.72 -7.32
C GLY A 75 13.72 9.76 -7.85
N THR A 76 12.98 10.45 -6.96
CA THR A 76 12.12 11.57 -7.35
C THR A 76 12.92 12.67 -8.03
N ARG A 77 14.08 13.03 -7.47
CA ARG A 77 14.98 14.02 -8.07
C ARG A 77 15.49 13.57 -9.44
N GLU A 78 15.91 12.32 -9.57
CA GLU A 78 16.38 11.77 -10.85
C GLU A 78 15.30 11.88 -11.94
N ILE A 79 14.05 11.52 -11.64
CA ILE A 79 12.92 11.66 -12.56
C ILE A 79 12.75 13.14 -12.99
N LEU A 80 12.81 14.06 -12.02
CA LEU A 80 12.69 15.50 -12.26
C LEU A 80 13.88 16.11 -13.01
N GLU A 81 15.06 15.48 -12.99
CA GLU A 81 16.21 15.88 -13.80
C GLU A 81 16.09 15.35 -15.24
N SER A 82 15.42 14.21 -15.46
CA SER A 82 15.20 13.64 -16.78
C SER A 82 14.08 14.34 -17.54
N TRP A 83 12.94 14.56 -16.88
CA TRP A 83 11.70 15.07 -17.49
C TRP A 83 11.86 16.40 -18.25
N PRO A 84 12.32 17.51 -17.65
CA PRO A 84 12.47 18.79 -18.35
C PRO A 84 13.62 18.79 -19.36
N ALA A 85 14.59 17.89 -19.22
CA ALA A 85 15.72 17.74 -20.14
C ALA A 85 15.37 16.88 -21.38
N GLY A 86 14.14 16.34 -21.47
CA GLY A 86 13.73 15.42 -22.53
C GLY A 86 14.51 14.10 -22.52
N ARG A 87 15.16 13.75 -21.40
CA ARG A 87 15.85 12.47 -21.25
C ARG A 87 14.82 11.40 -20.86
N PRO A 88 14.97 10.16 -21.33
CA PRO A 88 14.10 9.07 -20.91
C PRO A 88 14.08 8.93 -19.38
N ILE A 89 12.89 8.81 -18.80
CA ILE A 89 12.72 8.25 -17.45
C ILE A 89 13.00 6.75 -17.54
N ARG A 90 13.65 6.18 -16.52
CA ARG A 90 13.93 4.75 -16.50
C ARG A 90 12.64 3.93 -16.63
N ASP A 91 12.70 2.87 -17.42
CA ASP A 91 11.54 2.04 -17.72
C ASP A 91 10.94 1.44 -16.45
N GLU A 92 11.77 1.01 -15.49
CA GLU A 92 11.28 0.46 -14.22
C GLU A 92 10.52 1.46 -13.33
N TYR A 93 10.61 2.78 -13.61
CA TYR A 93 9.87 3.82 -12.89
C TYR A 93 8.53 4.16 -13.55
N LEU A 94 8.34 3.79 -14.82
CA LEU A 94 7.12 4.07 -15.56
C LEU A 94 5.99 3.15 -15.11
N ILE A 95 4.79 3.73 -15.05
CA ILE A 95 3.52 3.02 -14.82
C ILE A 95 2.56 3.29 -15.98
N VAL A 96 2.47 4.54 -16.41
CA VAL A 96 1.73 5.01 -17.59
C VAL A 96 2.60 6.03 -18.31
N ASP A 97 2.71 5.91 -19.63
CA ASP A 97 3.34 6.90 -20.50
C ASP A 97 2.64 6.90 -21.87
N GLY A 98 2.58 8.05 -22.55
CA GLY A 98 1.98 8.15 -23.88
C GLY A 98 0.51 7.71 -23.98
N GLY A 99 -0.24 7.74 -22.87
CA GLY A 99 -1.66 7.34 -22.83
C GLY A 99 -1.90 5.83 -22.66
N ALA A 100 -0.87 5.04 -22.42
CA ALA A 100 -0.98 3.60 -22.16
C ALA A 100 -0.13 3.18 -20.96
N GLN A 101 -0.35 1.97 -20.45
CA GLN A 101 0.55 1.39 -19.46
C GLN A 101 1.96 1.25 -20.06
N ALA A 102 2.99 1.54 -19.27
CA ALA A 102 4.40 1.47 -19.68
C ALA A 102 5.27 0.94 -18.55
N GLY A 103 6.46 0.45 -18.88
CA GLY A 103 7.46 -0.02 -17.92
C GLY A 103 6.96 -1.07 -16.94
N THR A 104 7.04 -0.78 -15.64
CA THR A 104 6.54 -1.65 -14.57
C THR A 104 5.01 -1.82 -14.57
N GLY A 105 4.29 -0.84 -15.13
CA GLY A 105 2.83 -0.79 -15.23
C GLY A 105 2.16 -2.08 -15.73
N PRO A 106 2.38 -2.50 -17.00
CA PRO A 106 1.69 -3.64 -17.61
C PRO A 106 1.97 -4.99 -16.95
N HIS A 107 3.07 -5.13 -16.21
CA HIS A 107 3.39 -6.36 -15.48
C HIS A 107 2.71 -6.45 -14.12
N SER A 108 2.23 -5.32 -13.58
CA SER A 108 1.82 -5.21 -12.17
C SER A 108 0.39 -4.73 -11.98
N TYR A 109 -0.20 -4.09 -12.99
CA TYR A 109 -1.51 -3.45 -12.89
C TYR A 109 -2.42 -3.86 -14.06
N SER A 110 -3.69 -4.08 -13.74
CA SER A 110 -4.77 -4.06 -14.74
C SER A 110 -5.49 -2.71 -14.67
N VAL A 111 -5.88 -2.18 -15.83
CA VAL A 111 -6.80 -1.05 -15.94
C VAL A 111 -8.19 -1.60 -16.22
N SER A 112 -9.09 -1.48 -15.26
CA SER A 112 -10.51 -1.65 -15.52
C SER A 112 -11.02 -0.37 -16.18
N GLY A 113 -11.55 -0.49 -17.40
CA GLY A 113 -12.19 0.60 -18.14
C GLY A 113 -13.49 1.09 -17.49
#